data_AF-A0A022RLA2-F1
#
_entry.id   AF-A0A022RLA2-F1
#
_cell.length_a   1.000
_cell.length_b   1.000
_cell.length_c   1.000
_cell.angle_alpha   90.00
_cell.angle_beta   90.00
_cell.angle_gamma   90.00
#
_symmetry.space_group_name_H-M   'P 1'
#
loop_
_entity.id
_entity.type
_entity.pdbx_description
1 polymer ?
#
loop_
_entity_poly.entity_id
_entity_poly.type
_entity_poly.pdbx_seq_one_letter_code
_entity_poly.pdbx_strand_id
1 'polypeptide(L)'
;MVCVREIDPLVRKICELHDKISKLENLSPSKEVDSSSRSSPNRLAFVGSGPLLLTSIILATYHLKSAIFHNYDIDRSANSVAEKLVSLNPDLSERMVFHTKDIMGTNSDELRQYEVVFLAALVGMESDEKVRVIEHLSVNMADGAILVVRSAKGARAFPYPVMGPDCLRGYEVLSVYHATDDVINSVVVARKCREFSGENINQGFDILSAR
;
A
#
# COMPACT_ATOMS: atom_id res chain seq x y z
N MET A 1 36.30 6.29 0.40
CA MET A 1 35.91 7.29 1.43
C MET A 1 34.46 7.66 1.17
N VAL A 2 33.54 6.99 1.87
CA VAL A 2 32.09 7.19 1.72
C VAL A 2 31.68 8.32 2.64
N CYS A 3 31.32 9.46 2.07
CA CYS A 3 30.62 10.53 2.76
C CYS A 3 29.59 11.11 1.82
N VAL A 4 28.38 10.54 1.87
CA VAL A 4 27.15 11.30 1.74
C VAL A 4 26.37 10.95 3.00
N ARG A 5 26.54 11.80 4.02
CA ARG A 5 25.73 11.75 5.24
C ARG A 5 24.44 12.53 4.93
N GLU A 6 23.32 11.95 5.39
CA GLU A 6 21.93 12.46 5.42
C GLU A 6 21.10 12.43 4.13
N ILE A 7 20.20 11.43 4.01
CA ILE A 7 18.87 11.53 3.37
C ILE A 7 17.90 10.70 4.26
N ASP A 8 17.07 11.23 5.16
CA ASP A 8 16.16 12.41 5.14
C ASP A 8 14.85 12.07 4.37
N PRO A 9 13.69 12.62 4.78
CA PRO A 9 12.40 12.01 5.07
C PRO A 9 12.12 10.80 4.21
N LEU A 10 11.89 9.69 4.90
CA LEU A 10 11.75 8.37 4.30
C LEU A 10 10.85 8.60 3.14
N VAL A 11 11.22 8.09 1.95
CA VAL A 11 10.09 7.85 1.09
C VAL A 11 9.42 9.20 0.66
N ARG A 12 10.03 10.36 1.02
CA ARG A 12 9.87 11.71 0.44
C ARG A 12 10.19 11.68 -1.03
N LYS A 13 10.80 10.55 -1.45
CA LYS A 13 10.87 10.06 -2.80
C LYS A 13 10.58 8.56 -2.98
N ILE A 14 9.57 7.96 -2.32
CA ILE A 14 8.60 7.28 -3.21
C ILE A 14 8.23 8.44 -4.12
N CYS A 15 7.74 9.57 -3.57
CA CYS A 15 7.43 10.95 -4.05
C CYS A 15 8.38 11.84 -4.87
N GLU A 16 9.46 11.38 -5.49
CA GLU A 16 9.57 11.83 -6.88
C GLU A 16 8.52 11.03 -7.66
N LEU A 17 8.28 9.79 -7.24
CA LEU A 17 7.25 8.77 -7.51
C LEU A 17 6.92 8.90 -8.92
N HIS A 18 7.75 8.21 -9.68
CA HIS A 18 7.69 8.31 -11.10
C HIS A 18 8.30 9.62 -11.64
N ASP A 19 8.28 10.78 -10.95
CA ASP A 19 8.68 12.20 -11.27
C ASP A 19 8.20 12.75 -12.61
N LYS A 20 7.46 11.89 -13.26
CA LYS A 20 7.77 11.50 -14.63
C LYS A 20 7.09 10.14 -14.81
N ILE A 21 5.77 10.07 -14.63
CA ILE A 21 5.00 9.25 -15.58
C ILE A 21 5.28 9.72 -17.02
N SER A 22 5.94 10.85 -17.19
CA SER A 22 7.26 11.03 -17.87
C SER A 22 7.31 12.36 -18.61
N LYS A 23 6.16 13.04 -18.72
CA LYS A 23 6.00 14.30 -19.46
C LYS A 23 4.75 15.13 -19.09
N LEU A 24 4.22 15.03 -17.89
CA LEU A 24 2.95 15.69 -17.56
C LEU A 24 3.18 16.74 -16.48
N GLU A 25 2.69 17.95 -16.74
CA GLU A 25 3.17 19.20 -16.15
C GLU A 25 2.69 19.37 -14.70
N ASN A 26 3.67 19.41 -13.78
CA ASN A 26 3.61 19.86 -12.38
C ASN A 26 3.28 18.82 -11.30
N LEU A 27 4.07 18.82 -10.20
CA LEU A 27 3.61 19.10 -8.82
C LEU A 27 4.74 18.94 -7.76
N SER A 28 4.54 19.57 -6.59
CA SER A 28 5.47 19.63 -5.44
C SER A 28 4.76 19.20 -4.13
N PRO A 29 5.45 18.58 -3.13
CA PRO A 29 4.79 18.10 -1.91
C PRO A 29 5.05 18.96 -0.65
N SER A 30 4.03 19.01 0.22
CA SER A 30 3.98 19.74 1.50
C SER A 30 4.57 18.94 2.69
N LYS A 31 5.02 19.69 3.70
CA LYS A 31 5.70 19.22 4.92
C LYS A 31 4.67 18.79 5.96
N GLU A 32 4.65 17.53 6.37
CA GLU A 32 4.26 17.04 7.72
C GLU A 32 3.98 15.53 7.69
N VAL A 33 5.03 14.70 7.86
CA VAL A 33 4.89 13.34 8.42
C VAL A 33 6.23 12.98 9.08
N ASP A 34 6.42 13.35 10.35
CA ASP A 34 7.57 12.86 11.14
C ASP A 34 7.16 12.66 12.60
N SER A 35 6.98 11.41 13.01
CA SER A 35 7.14 10.97 14.41
C SER A 35 7.01 9.44 14.53
N SER A 36 8.09 8.73 14.23
CA SER A 36 8.56 7.55 14.97
C SER A 36 9.69 6.90 14.19
N SER A 37 10.83 6.72 14.85
CA SER A 37 12.00 6.01 14.34
C SER A 37 11.61 4.61 13.85
N ARG A 38 11.51 4.41 12.53
CA ARG A 38 11.30 3.09 11.92
C ARG A 38 12.35 2.86 10.85
N SER A 39 12.98 1.68 10.92
CA SER A 39 13.84 1.12 9.88
C SER A 39 13.13 1.09 8.52
N SER A 40 13.88 1.03 7.42
CA SER A 40 13.31 0.81 6.08
C SER A 40 12.44 -0.45 6.06
N PRO A 41 11.27 -0.43 5.40
CA PRO A 41 10.40 -1.60 5.34
C PRO A 41 11.12 -2.73 4.60
N ASN A 42 11.07 -3.93 5.17
CA ASN A 42 11.75 -5.12 4.70
C ASN A 42 10.81 -6.12 4.03
N ARG A 43 9.50 -6.06 4.28
CA ARG A 43 8.53 -6.95 3.61
C ARG A 43 7.31 -6.19 3.08
N LEU A 44 7.09 -6.31 1.78
CA LEU A 44 6.05 -5.60 1.05
C LEU A 44 5.17 -6.59 0.28
N ALA A 45 3.88 -6.30 0.16
CA ALA A 45 2.96 -7.04 -0.69
C ALA A 45 2.38 -6.16 -1.81
N PHE A 46 2.20 -6.74 -2.99
CA PHE A 46 1.59 -6.13 -4.17
C PHE A 46 0.41 -6.98 -4.62
N VAL A 47 -0.80 -6.49 -4.41
CA VAL A 47 -2.06 -7.17 -4.74
C VAL A 47 -2.53 -6.73 -6.12
N GLY A 48 -2.69 -7.70 -7.02
CA GLY A 48 -2.92 -7.45 -8.44
C GLY A 48 -1.65 -6.95 -9.12
N SER A 49 -0.53 -7.65 -8.88
CA SER A 49 0.78 -7.24 -9.41
C SER A 49 0.86 -7.30 -10.94
N GLY A 50 0.04 -8.15 -11.57
CA GLY A 50 -0.01 -8.33 -13.00
C GLY A 50 1.25 -8.97 -13.59
N PRO A 51 1.26 -9.21 -14.91
CA PRO A 51 2.40 -9.79 -15.62
C PRO A 51 3.60 -8.84 -15.67
N LEU A 52 3.39 -7.54 -15.46
CA LEU A 52 4.41 -6.50 -15.53
C LEU A 52 4.58 -5.87 -14.15
N LEU A 53 5.48 -6.44 -13.34
CA LEU A 53 5.81 -6.08 -11.95
C LEU A 53 6.54 -4.73 -11.82
N LEU A 54 6.17 -3.73 -12.62
CA LEU A 54 6.94 -2.51 -12.78
C LEU A 54 7.19 -1.81 -11.44
N THR A 55 6.16 -1.71 -10.59
CA THR A 55 6.29 -1.08 -9.27
C THR A 55 7.25 -1.85 -8.37
N SER A 56 7.11 -3.18 -8.29
CA SER A 56 7.97 -4.03 -7.46
C SER A 56 9.42 -3.98 -7.93
N ILE A 57 9.68 -4.11 -9.23
CA ILE A 57 11.03 -4.07 -9.82
C ILE A 57 11.72 -2.72 -9.54
N ILE A 58 11.02 -1.61 -9.76
CA ILE A 58 11.58 -0.27 -9.53
C ILE A 58 11.95 -0.10 -8.06
N LEU A 59 11.04 -0.44 -7.14
CA LEU A 59 11.30 -0.32 -5.71
C LEU A 59 12.46 -1.22 -5.26
N ALA A 60 12.49 -2.47 -5.71
CA ALA A 60 13.54 -3.42 -5.41
C ALA A 60 14.91 -3.00 -5.95
N THR A 61 14.96 -2.37 -7.12
CA THR A 61 16.21 -2.00 -7.79
C THR A 61 16.80 -0.71 -7.22
N TYR A 62 15.96 0.29 -6.94
CA TYR A 62 16.44 1.64 -6.69
C TYR A 62 16.24 2.13 -5.25
N HIS A 63 15.28 1.58 -4.50
CA HIS A 63 14.84 2.18 -3.24
C HIS A 63 14.96 1.25 -2.03
N LEU A 64 14.49 0.00 -2.14
CA LEU A 64 14.37 -0.96 -1.05
C LEU A 64 15.17 -2.23 -1.40
N LYS A 65 16.48 -2.06 -1.54
CA LYS A 65 17.40 -3.08 -2.05
C LYS A 65 17.51 -4.32 -1.15
N SER A 66 17.18 -4.19 0.13
CA SER A 66 17.17 -5.30 1.09
C SER A 66 15.79 -5.90 1.34
N ALA A 67 14.73 -5.32 0.75
CA ALA A 67 13.37 -5.77 1.01
C ALA A 67 12.97 -6.97 0.14
N ILE A 68 12.03 -7.74 0.67
CA ILE A 68 11.38 -8.88 0.01
C ILE A 68 9.99 -8.42 -0.47
N PHE A 69 9.68 -8.74 -1.72
CA PHE A 69 8.52 -8.29 -2.47
C PHE A 69 7.61 -9.48 -2.76
N HIS A 70 6.42 -9.48 -2.18
CA HIS A 70 5.41 -10.52 -2.38
C HIS A 70 4.39 -10.03 -3.39
N ASN A 71 4.31 -10.70 -4.54
CA ASN A 71 3.49 -10.32 -5.67
C ASN A 71 2.31 -11.30 -5.75
N TYR A 72 1.10 -10.80 -5.48
CA TYR A 72 -0.14 -11.57 -5.55
C TYR A 72 -0.87 -11.27 -6.85
N ASP A 73 -1.26 -12.34 -7.54
CA ASP A 73 -2.18 -12.28 -8.66
C ASP A 73 -3.09 -13.50 -8.64
N ILE A 74 -4.35 -13.34 -9.07
CA ILE A 74 -5.27 -14.47 -9.21
C ILE A 74 -4.96 -15.29 -10.46
N ASP A 75 -4.35 -14.66 -11.47
CA ASP A 75 -3.98 -15.31 -12.71
C ASP A 75 -2.56 -15.90 -12.65
N ARG A 76 -2.49 -17.23 -12.70
CA ARG A 76 -1.21 -17.96 -12.79
C ARG A 76 -0.38 -17.52 -14.00
N SER A 77 -1.03 -17.19 -15.12
CA SER A 77 -0.37 -16.80 -16.36
C SER A 77 0.38 -15.48 -16.18
N ALA A 78 -0.23 -14.53 -15.47
CA ALA A 78 0.41 -13.28 -15.09
C ALA A 78 1.68 -13.51 -14.27
N ASN A 79 1.58 -14.32 -13.20
CA ASN A 79 2.75 -14.68 -12.38
C ASN A 79 3.84 -15.39 -13.19
N SER A 80 3.47 -16.28 -14.11
CA SER A 80 4.45 -17.00 -14.95
C SER A 80 5.24 -16.06 -15.88
N VAL A 81 4.60 -15.01 -16.40
CA VAL A 81 5.28 -13.98 -17.20
C VAL A 81 6.16 -13.11 -16.29
N ALA A 82 5.61 -12.71 -15.14
CA ALA A 82 6.27 -11.88 -14.16
C ALA A 82 7.56 -12.50 -13.59
N GLU A 83 7.53 -13.80 -13.26
CA GLU A 83 8.70 -14.59 -12.84
C GLU A 83 9.81 -14.58 -13.89
N LYS A 84 9.45 -14.77 -15.17
CA LYS A 84 10.42 -14.74 -16.28
C LYS A 84 11.05 -13.37 -16.48
N LEU A 85 10.35 -12.28 -16.16
CA LEU A 85 10.90 -10.93 -16.28
C LEU A 85 12.06 -10.69 -15.31
N VAL A 86 12.03 -11.32 -14.13
CA VAL A 86 13.04 -11.12 -13.08
C VAL A 86 14.07 -12.26 -13.00
N SER A 87 13.82 -13.40 -13.65
CA SER A 87 14.65 -14.61 -13.55
C SER A 87 16.11 -14.43 -13.99
N LEU A 88 16.39 -13.52 -14.92
CA LEU A 88 17.75 -13.24 -15.40
C LEU A 88 18.56 -12.31 -14.47
N ASN A 89 17.92 -11.75 -13.44
CA ASN A 89 18.57 -10.90 -12.45
C ASN A 89 18.59 -11.64 -11.09
N PRO A 90 19.75 -12.17 -10.65
CA PRO A 90 19.83 -12.98 -9.44
C PRO A 90 19.26 -12.29 -8.20
N ASP A 91 19.62 -11.03 -7.99
CA ASP A 91 19.17 -10.23 -6.85
C ASP A 91 17.65 -10.02 -6.85
N LEU A 92 17.06 -9.69 -8.00
CA LEU A 92 15.60 -9.56 -8.10
C LEU A 92 14.90 -10.91 -7.96
N SER A 93 15.44 -11.97 -8.57
CA SER A 93 14.83 -13.30 -8.53
C SER A 93 14.74 -13.89 -7.12
N GLU A 94 15.72 -13.58 -6.25
CA GLU A 94 15.72 -14.03 -4.85
C GLU A 94 14.77 -13.22 -3.97
N ARG A 95 14.51 -11.96 -4.33
CA ARG A 95 13.70 -11.03 -3.52
C ARG A 95 12.26 -10.90 -4.00
N MET A 96 11.91 -11.46 -5.15
CA MET A 96 10.55 -11.46 -5.70
C MET A 96 9.88 -12.82 -5.45
N VAL A 97 8.88 -12.81 -4.57
CA VAL A 97 8.05 -13.98 -4.25
C VAL A 97 6.71 -13.83 -4.96
N PHE A 98 6.20 -14.92 -5.55
CA PHE A 98 4.97 -14.92 -6.33
C PHE A 98 3.90 -15.79 -5.68
N HIS A 99 2.68 -15.26 -5.61
CA HIS A 99 1.52 -15.92 -5.02
C HIS A 99 0.40 -15.94 -6.05
N THR A 100 0.06 -17.14 -6.54
CA THR A 100 -1.14 -17.32 -7.37
C THR A 100 -2.33 -17.57 -6.44
N LYS A 101 -2.91 -16.49 -5.91
CA LYS A 101 -3.90 -16.54 -4.83
C LYS A 101 -4.75 -15.28 -4.81
N ASP A 102 -6.05 -15.42 -4.56
CA ASP A 102 -6.91 -14.30 -4.22
C ASP A 102 -6.57 -13.79 -2.81
N ILE A 103 -6.33 -12.49 -2.70
CA ILE A 103 -6.00 -11.83 -1.44
C ILE A 103 -7.09 -12.07 -0.39
N MET A 104 -8.36 -12.20 -0.78
CA MET A 104 -9.48 -12.47 0.12
C MET A 104 -9.38 -13.82 0.84
N GLY A 105 -8.61 -14.77 0.29
CA GLY A 105 -8.30 -16.05 0.92
C GLY A 105 -7.04 -16.04 1.81
N THR A 106 -6.48 -14.87 2.09
CA THR A 106 -5.24 -14.70 2.85
C THR A 106 -5.57 -14.42 4.31
N ASN A 107 -4.90 -15.13 5.23
CA ASN A 107 -5.21 -14.99 6.66
C ASN A 107 -4.39 -13.87 7.33
N SER A 108 -4.76 -13.55 8.56
CA SER A 108 -4.04 -12.56 9.38
C SER A 108 -2.57 -12.90 9.60
N ASP A 109 -2.21 -14.18 9.81
CA ASP A 109 -0.82 -14.58 10.09
C ASP A 109 0.13 -14.25 8.92
N GLU A 110 -0.37 -14.35 7.70
CA GLU A 110 0.35 -13.98 6.48
C GLU A 110 0.35 -12.45 6.29
N LEU A 111 -0.82 -11.80 6.39
CA LEU A 111 -0.96 -10.35 6.14
C LEU A 111 -0.28 -9.46 7.19
N ARG A 112 -0.13 -9.93 8.44
CA ARG A 112 0.59 -9.22 9.50
C ARG A 112 2.10 -9.16 9.29
N GLN A 113 2.65 -9.95 8.36
CA GLN A 113 4.08 -9.91 8.03
C GLN A 113 4.45 -8.73 7.15
N TYR A 114 3.47 -8.09 6.50
CA TYR A 114 3.71 -7.00 5.56
C TYR A 114 3.65 -5.64 6.26
N GLU A 115 4.72 -4.87 6.11
CA GLU A 115 4.79 -3.49 6.61
C GLU A 115 4.08 -2.53 5.66
N VAL A 116 4.08 -2.86 4.36
CA VAL A 116 3.40 -2.09 3.31
C VAL A 116 2.67 -3.04 2.36
N VAL A 117 1.40 -2.75 2.08
CA VAL A 117 0.58 -3.44 1.09
C VAL A 117 0.16 -2.46 0.00
N PHE A 118 0.48 -2.77 -1.25
CA PHE A 118 0.05 -2.03 -2.44
C PHE A 118 -1.16 -2.73 -3.05
N LEU A 119 -2.27 -2.01 -3.21
CA LEU A 119 -3.47 -2.47 -3.87
C LEU A 119 -3.57 -1.83 -5.27
N ALA A 120 -3.52 -2.65 -6.32
CA ALA A 120 -3.57 -2.18 -7.69
C ALA A 120 -4.93 -1.59 -8.09
N ALA A 121 -4.95 -0.85 -9.20
CA ALA A 121 -6.14 -0.16 -9.69
C ALA A 121 -7.25 -1.14 -10.12
N LEU A 122 -6.87 -2.24 -10.76
CA LEU A 122 -7.77 -3.23 -11.36
C LEU A 122 -8.28 -4.29 -10.38
N VAL A 123 -7.84 -4.26 -9.11
CA VAL A 123 -8.36 -5.17 -8.10
C VAL A 123 -9.71 -4.66 -7.61
N GLY A 124 -10.73 -5.50 -7.72
CA GLY A 124 -12.11 -5.12 -7.44
C GLY A 124 -12.61 -4.08 -8.44
N MET A 125 -12.71 -4.46 -9.72
CA MET A 125 -13.22 -3.55 -10.77
C MET A 125 -14.63 -3.06 -10.47
N GLU A 126 -15.40 -3.83 -9.69
CA GLU A 126 -16.67 -3.40 -9.11
C GLU A 126 -16.43 -2.64 -7.80
N SER A 127 -17.09 -1.49 -7.64
CA SER A 127 -16.94 -0.61 -6.47
C SER A 127 -17.05 -1.32 -5.13
N ASP A 128 -17.96 -2.30 -5.02
CA ASP A 128 -18.18 -3.08 -3.81
C ASP A 128 -17.08 -4.12 -3.55
N GLU A 129 -16.48 -4.68 -4.60
CA GLU A 129 -15.45 -5.71 -4.47
C GLU A 129 -14.16 -5.11 -3.91
N LYS A 130 -13.77 -3.93 -4.39
CA LYS A 130 -12.59 -3.21 -3.88
C LYS A 130 -12.74 -2.82 -2.42
N VAL A 131 -13.93 -2.38 -2.03
CA VAL A 131 -14.24 -2.07 -0.63
C VAL A 131 -14.08 -3.32 0.24
N ARG A 132 -14.60 -4.48 -0.19
CA ARG A 132 -14.42 -5.75 0.55
C ARG A 132 -12.96 -6.15 0.70
N VAL A 133 -12.14 -5.95 -0.33
CA VAL A 133 -10.69 -6.20 -0.26
C VAL A 133 -10.04 -5.29 0.77
N ILE A 134 -10.40 -4.01 0.78
CA ILE A 134 -9.84 -3.04 1.75
C ILE A 134 -10.31 -3.35 3.17
N GLU A 135 -11.58 -3.71 3.37
CA GLU A 135 -12.10 -4.15 4.66
C GLU A 135 -11.38 -5.42 5.15
N HIS A 136 -11.18 -6.40 4.27
CA HIS A 136 -10.40 -7.60 4.58
C HIS A 136 -8.97 -7.25 5.01
N LEU A 137 -8.29 -6.35 4.30
CA LEU A 137 -6.96 -5.89 4.68
C LEU A 137 -6.97 -5.11 6.01
N SER A 138 -8.01 -4.32 6.28
CA SER A 138 -8.14 -3.54 7.52
C SER A 138 -8.18 -4.44 8.76
N VAL A 139 -8.81 -5.61 8.65
CA VAL A 139 -8.90 -6.59 9.73
C VAL A 139 -7.61 -7.40 9.87
N ASN A 140 -7.00 -7.78 8.75
CA ASN A 140 -5.95 -8.80 8.75
C ASN A 140 -4.50 -8.26 8.74
N MET A 141 -4.25 -7.01 8.34
CA MET A 141 -2.89 -6.43 8.36
C MET A 141 -2.39 -6.17 9.79
N ALA A 142 -1.09 -5.93 9.96
CA ALA A 142 -0.55 -5.49 11.25
C ALA A 142 -0.95 -4.05 11.57
N ASP A 143 -1.13 -3.76 12.87
CA ASP A 143 -1.44 -2.43 13.35
C ASP A 143 -0.34 -1.42 12.97
N GLY A 144 -0.75 -0.28 12.42
CA GLY A 144 0.18 0.73 11.93
C GLY A 144 0.96 0.34 10.66
N ALA A 145 0.61 -0.76 9.98
CA ALA A 145 1.07 -1.06 8.62
C ALA A 145 0.45 -0.08 7.61
N ILE A 146 1.10 0.08 6.47
CA ILE A 146 0.71 1.05 5.44
C ILE A 146 -0.02 0.34 4.30
N LEU A 147 -1.18 0.88 3.92
CA LEU A 147 -1.91 0.53 2.71
C LEU A 147 -1.71 1.63 1.67
N VAL A 148 -1.28 1.25 0.47
CA VAL A 148 -1.17 2.14 -0.70
C VAL A 148 -2.18 1.69 -1.75
N VAL A 149 -3.23 2.47 -1.96
CA VAL A 149 -4.30 2.13 -2.92
C VAL A 149 -4.13 2.95 -4.19
N ARG A 150 -4.06 2.28 -5.34
CA ARG A 150 -4.25 2.92 -6.66
C ARG A 150 -5.75 2.96 -6.99
N SER A 151 -6.28 4.13 -7.33
CA SER A 151 -7.68 4.36 -7.73
C SER A 151 -7.72 5.27 -8.98
N ALA A 152 -8.91 5.66 -9.46
CA ALA A 152 -9.10 6.47 -10.66
C ALA A 152 -9.83 7.80 -10.37
N LYS A 153 -9.71 8.82 -11.23
CA LYS A 153 -10.47 10.10 -11.13
C LYS A 153 -10.96 10.63 -12.50
N GLY A 154 -12.15 11.24 -12.56
CA GLY A 154 -12.60 12.12 -13.66
C GLY A 154 -13.83 11.68 -14.46
N ALA A 155 -14.17 12.42 -15.54
CA ALA A 155 -15.36 12.25 -16.42
C ALA A 155 -15.43 10.90 -17.19
N ARG A 156 -14.48 10.00 -16.94
CA ARG A 156 -14.47 8.59 -17.35
C ARG A 156 -14.42 7.67 -16.12
N ALA A 157 -15.30 7.90 -15.14
CA ALA A 157 -15.55 6.99 -14.00
C ALA A 157 -16.01 5.57 -14.43
N PHE A 158 -16.03 5.29 -15.73
CA PHE A 158 -16.20 3.98 -16.33
C PHE A 158 -14.82 3.53 -16.85
N PRO A 159 -14.16 2.49 -16.29
CA PRO A 159 -14.65 1.42 -15.41
C PRO A 159 -14.09 1.42 -13.96
N TYR A 160 -13.81 2.57 -13.34
CA TYR A 160 -13.08 2.58 -12.06
C TYR A 160 -13.83 3.33 -10.95
N PRO A 161 -14.04 2.70 -9.79
CA PRO A 161 -14.72 3.32 -8.67
C PRO A 161 -13.89 4.44 -8.03
N VAL A 162 -14.50 5.62 -7.93
CA VAL A 162 -13.97 6.75 -7.16
C VAL A 162 -14.06 6.38 -5.68
N MET A 163 -12.91 6.23 -5.03
CA MET A 163 -12.84 5.90 -3.60
C MET A 163 -13.27 7.11 -2.77
N GLY A 164 -14.42 7.02 -2.11
CA GLY A 164 -14.83 7.98 -1.08
C GLY A 164 -14.08 7.74 0.25
N PRO A 165 -14.10 8.70 1.19
CA PRO A 165 -13.51 8.54 2.52
C PRO A 165 -14.07 7.33 3.28
N ASP A 166 -15.35 6.99 3.04
CA ASP A 166 -16.04 5.87 3.68
C ASP A 166 -15.51 4.50 3.29
N CYS A 167 -14.76 4.39 2.18
CA CYS A 167 -14.22 3.15 1.68
C CYS A 167 -12.94 2.68 2.40
N LEU A 168 -12.37 3.50 3.30
CA LEU A 168 -11.12 3.24 4.02
C LEU A 168 -11.34 3.07 5.54
N ARG A 169 -12.49 2.51 5.94
CA ARG A 169 -12.75 2.18 7.35
C ARG A 169 -11.63 1.29 7.91
N GLY A 170 -11.20 1.59 9.13
CA GLY A 170 -10.06 0.94 9.77
C GLY A 170 -8.69 1.51 9.36
N TYR A 171 -8.66 2.58 8.56
CA TYR A 171 -7.43 3.29 8.20
C TYR A 171 -7.48 4.79 8.50
N GLU A 172 -6.33 5.33 8.88
CA GLU A 172 -6.02 6.76 8.92
C GLU A 172 -5.42 7.18 7.57
N VAL A 173 -6.09 8.07 6.83
CA VAL A 173 -5.55 8.57 5.55
C VAL A 173 -4.42 9.56 5.83
N LEU A 174 -3.22 9.24 5.35
CA LEU A 174 -2.03 10.08 5.53
C LEU A 174 -1.86 11.07 4.38
N SER A 175 -2.13 10.62 3.14
CA SER A 175 -2.02 11.47 1.96
C SER A 175 -2.84 10.93 0.79
N VAL A 176 -3.32 11.84 -0.06
CA VAL A 176 -4.01 11.52 -1.30
C VAL A 176 -3.35 12.30 -2.43
N TYR A 177 -2.94 11.57 -3.47
CA TYR A 177 -2.36 12.12 -4.69
C TYR A 177 -3.33 11.90 -5.84
N HIS A 178 -3.67 12.98 -6.54
CA HIS A 178 -4.42 12.93 -7.78
C HIS A 178 -3.47 13.35 -8.91
N ALA A 179 -3.30 12.49 -9.92
CA ALA A 179 -2.65 12.92 -11.14
C ALA A 179 -3.47 14.06 -11.78
N THR A 180 -2.79 15.11 -12.24
CA THR A 180 -3.39 16.35 -12.76
C THR A 180 -3.67 16.31 -14.27
N ASP A 181 -3.41 15.18 -14.92
CA ASP A 181 -3.39 15.03 -16.39
C ASP A 181 -4.17 13.79 -16.86
N ASP A 182 -4.14 13.46 -18.16
CA ASP A 182 -4.79 12.29 -18.82
C ASP A 182 -4.48 10.92 -18.18
N VAL A 183 -3.62 10.88 -17.17
CA VAL A 183 -3.33 9.73 -16.32
C VAL A 183 -4.42 9.59 -15.26
N ILE A 184 -5.24 8.56 -15.42
CA ILE A 184 -6.44 8.29 -14.63
C ILE A 184 -6.13 7.96 -13.16
N ASN A 185 -4.89 7.60 -12.78
CA ASN A 185 -4.57 7.01 -11.48
C ASN A 185 -4.40 8.02 -10.34
N SER A 186 -5.21 7.90 -9.29
CA SER A 186 -4.97 8.47 -7.95
C SER A 186 -4.26 7.46 -7.05
N VAL A 187 -3.50 7.96 -6.08
CA VAL A 187 -2.83 7.14 -5.06
C VAL A 187 -3.26 7.63 -3.68
N VAL A 188 -3.80 6.73 -2.88
CA VAL A 188 -4.10 7.00 -1.47
C VAL A 188 -3.11 6.22 -0.62
N VAL A 189 -2.48 6.90 0.34
CA VAL A 189 -1.65 6.27 1.37
C VAL A 189 -2.36 6.38 2.70
N ALA A 190 -2.62 5.23 3.31
CA ALA A 190 -3.35 5.15 4.56
C ALA A 190 -2.64 4.19 5.54
N ARG A 191 -2.76 4.43 6.84
CA ARG A 191 -2.18 3.63 7.90
C ARG A 191 -3.28 2.83 8.60
N LYS A 192 -3.08 1.53 8.79
CA LYS A 192 -4.03 0.72 9.56
C LYS A 192 -4.12 1.27 10.98
N CYS A 193 -5.34 1.59 11.42
CA CYS A 193 -5.62 2.01 12.79
C CYS A 193 -5.21 0.90 13.76
N ARG A 194 -4.69 1.29 14.92
CA ARG A 194 -4.41 0.34 15.99
C ARG A 194 -5.74 -0.14 16.56
N GLU A 195 -5.87 -1.42 16.83
CA GLU A 195 -6.98 -1.89 17.65
C GLU A 195 -6.80 -1.26 19.03
N PHE A 196 -7.76 -0.44 19.45
CA PHE A 196 -7.86 -0.09 20.86
C PHE A 196 -8.28 -1.37 21.58
N SER A 197 -7.32 -2.08 22.18
CA SER A 197 -7.64 -3.11 23.17
C SER A 197 -8.46 -2.43 24.26
N GLY A 198 -9.75 -2.74 24.31
CA GLY A 198 -10.64 -2.23 25.35
C GLY A 198 -10.21 -2.77 26.71
N GLU A 199 -9.42 -1.99 27.43
CA GLU A 199 -9.22 -2.16 28.86
C GLU A 199 -9.76 -0.94 29.62
N ASN A 200 -10.80 -1.22 30.41
CA ASN A 200 -11.35 -0.44 31.52
C ASN A 200 -12.20 0.81 31.20
N ILE A 201 -13.44 0.58 30.77
CA ILE A 201 -14.57 1.43 31.15
C ILE A 201 -15.44 0.65 32.16
N ASN A 202 -14.90 0.40 33.35
CA ASN A 202 -15.67 -0.08 34.50
C ASN A 202 -14.93 0.28 35.79
N GLN A 203 -14.98 1.56 36.15
CA GLN A 203 -14.91 2.02 37.53
C GLN A 203 -15.27 3.50 37.54
N GLY A 204 -16.48 3.83 38.04
CA GLY A 204 -16.88 5.23 38.22
C GLY A 204 -18.37 5.54 38.10
N PHE A 205 -19.28 4.61 38.42
CA PHE A 205 -20.68 4.96 38.72
C PHE A 205 -21.15 4.18 39.95
N ASP A 206 -20.59 4.55 41.09
CA ASP A 206 -21.23 4.37 42.39
C ASP A 206 -20.76 5.53 43.27
N ILE A 207 -21.59 6.57 43.34
CA ILE A 207 -21.87 7.46 44.48
C ILE A 207 -22.89 8.45 43.92
N LEU A 208 -24.17 8.21 44.20
CA LEU A 208 -25.21 9.21 44.50
C LEU A 208 -26.50 8.45 44.85
N SER A 209 -26.44 7.69 45.95
CA SER A 209 -27.60 7.31 46.76
C SER A 209 -27.45 8.03 48.10
N ALA A 210 -27.87 9.29 48.15
CA ALA A 210 -28.19 10.01 49.38
C ALA A 210 -28.99 11.26 49.04
N ARG A 211 -30.31 11.10 48.88
CA ARG A 211 -31.35 12.02 49.37
C ARG A 211 -32.72 11.40 49.16
#